data_AF-C5BSP8-F1
#
_entry.id   AF-C5BSP8-F1
#
_cell.length_a   1.000
_cell.length_b   1.000
_cell.length_c   1.000
_cell.angle_alpha   90.00
_cell.angle_beta   90.00
_cell.angle_gamma   90.00
#
_symmetry.space_group_name_H-M   'P 1'
#
loop_
_entity.id
_entity.type
_entity.pdbx_description
1 polymer ?
#
loop_
_entity_poly.entity_id
_entity_poly.type
_entity_poly.pdbx_seq_one_letter_code
_entity_poly.pdbx_strand_id
1 'polypeptide(L)'
;MQFVARLNVTNQQWPALLGRWLSSTNEHEYMAYRVAALVVRGVVNFFKIPRLNEATPIPIELGKALVFSPAVENTPTPFAAQKQQLSKRADAEALTESLTPTQLNQIQVDCGFISRTQASFSPPDEQLARSQLTDALVRGDIWAWKIDFRPHAPSSNTKSEVSSAANIPGNRRIPLAPEPASSTPTQAAARPAPIETSIASKKTAPQNFAEAKQQLAKRRVQIQNEGKVPEKYTQEELVHIASQGEINEKYIVRIIETRHIKDGDGYLGTIENGAMKYWSTTFDQLEANDTDPRLICAATGKAYKPEEEYTLAIIDKQQVMDKDGSYTFVPTYKNMSNFTKQEIAGDLPHPELLEETLSQETSEKYFEAVTAMESVEKGGSKKSAIQMRYFESNNTSEHDQKLFENRATLQSETGADEHFLGNGLTKNMRNPDGDTNPYGVVETFSYDKNPQTLRQMQAGDNPAVTTIKLTSIQGLHA
;
A
#
# COMPACT_ATOMS: atom_id res chain seq x y z
N MET A 1 -28.81 2.01 4.00
CA MET A 1 -30.23 2.30 4.38
C MET A 1 -30.63 1.67 5.71
N GLN A 2 -30.41 0.36 5.94
CA GLN A 2 -30.69 -0.26 7.25
C GLN A 2 -29.92 0.39 8.42
N PHE A 3 -28.68 0.80 8.20
CA PHE A 3 -27.89 1.59 9.17
C PHE A 3 -28.58 2.90 9.56
N VAL A 4 -29.00 3.72 8.58
CA VAL A 4 -29.67 5.01 8.84
C VAL A 4 -31.03 4.83 9.51
N ALA A 5 -31.77 3.76 9.16
CA ALA A 5 -33.01 3.41 9.84
C ALA A 5 -32.79 3.00 11.31
N ARG A 6 -31.61 2.48 11.66
CA ARG A 6 -31.24 2.08 13.03
C ARG A 6 -30.69 3.22 13.90
N LEU A 7 -30.34 4.36 13.31
CA LEU A 7 -29.87 5.54 14.07
C LEU A 7 -30.99 6.17 14.93
N ASN A 8 -32.25 5.79 14.71
CA ASN A 8 -33.43 6.25 15.46
C ASN A 8 -33.55 7.79 15.56
N VAL A 9 -32.98 8.51 14.59
CA VAL A 9 -33.06 9.97 14.50
C VAL A 9 -34.43 10.33 13.92
N THR A 10 -35.22 11.07 14.69
CA THR A 10 -36.56 11.48 14.29
C THR A 10 -36.51 12.48 13.11
N ASN A 11 -37.56 12.54 12.30
CA ASN A 11 -37.64 13.45 11.15
C ASN A 11 -37.41 14.93 11.52
N GLN A 12 -37.66 15.32 12.77
CA GLN A 12 -37.42 16.68 13.27
C GLN A 12 -35.95 16.95 13.65
N GLN A 13 -35.15 15.91 13.90
CA GLN A 13 -33.73 16.04 14.28
C GLN A 13 -32.78 16.09 13.06
N TRP A 14 -33.21 15.54 11.92
CA TRP A 14 -32.41 15.56 10.69
C TRP A 14 -32.07 16.96 10.15
N PRO A 15 -32.97 17.95 10.16
CA PRO A 15 -32.65 19.32 9.78
C PRO A 15 -31.56 19.97 10.64
N ALA A 16 -31.45 19.59 11.91
CA ALA A 16 -30.39 20.06 12.80
C ALA A 16 -29.04 19.37 12.51
N LEU A 17 -29.07 18.10 12.12
CA LEU A 17 -27.88 17.32 11.76
C LEU A 17 -27.32 17.66 10.38
N LEU A 18 -28.18 17.86 9.38
CA LEU A 18 -27.79 17.98 7.96
C LEU A 18 -28.06 19.37 7.35
N GLY A 19 -28.61 20.31 8.12
CA GLY A 19 -29.05 21.62 7.64
C GLY A 19 -30.51 21.59 7.14
N ARG A 20 -31.21 22.72 7.27
CA ARG A 20 -32.67 22.82 7.05
C ARG A 20 -33.14 22.63 5.59
N TRP A 21 -32.23 22.45 4.63
CA TRP A 21 -32.50 22.67 3.20
C TRP A 21 -32.70 21.39 2.38
N LEU A 22 -32.49 20.20 2.96
CA LEU A 22 -32.62 18.92 2.25
C LEU A 22 -34.04 18.33 2.31
N SER A 23 -35.11 19.13 2.17
CA SER A 23 -36.49 18.60 2.20
C SER A 23 -36.94 18.10 0.83
N SER A 24 -37.21 16.79 0.71
CA SER A 24 -38.01 16.21 -0.39
C SER A 24 -39.32 15.67 0.18
N THR A 25 -40.41 15.75 -0.58
CA THR A 25 -41.70 15.15 -0.23
C THR A 25 -41.73 13.64 -0.50
N ASN A 26 -40.72 13.11 -1.20
CA ASN A 26 -40.56 11.69 -1.48
C ASN A 26 -39.64 11.03 -0.44
N GLU A 27 -40.19 10.17 0.42
CA GLU A 27 -39.46 9.52 1.51
C GLU A 27 -38.25 8.70 1.04
N HIS A 28 -38.30 8.10 -0.15
CA HIS A 28 -37.20 7.29 -0.67
C HIS A 28 -36.01 8.13 -1.13
N GLU A 29 -36.27 9.24 -1.81
CA GLU A 29 -35.22 10.21 -2.17
C GLU A 29 -34.64 10.84 -0.91
N TYR A 30 -35.51 11.22 0.03
CA TYR A 30 -35.14 11.84 1.30
C TYR A 30 -34.21 10.95 2.15
N MET A 31 -34.44 9.63 2.16
CA MET A 31 -33.54 8.66 2.79
C MET A 31 -32.22 8.48 2.03
N ALA A 32 -32.23 8.53 0.71
CA ALA A 32 -31.00 8.49 -0.10
C ALA A 32 -30.13 9.74 0.15
N TYR A 33 -30.74 10.93 0.26
CA TYR A 33 -30.06 12.17 0.62
C TYR A 33 -29.41 12.10 2.01
N ARG A 34 -30.09 11.52 3.00
CA ARG A 34 -29.55 11.34 4.37
C ARG A 34 -28.35 10.40 4.41
N VAL A 35 -28.41 9.29 3.66
CA VAL A 35 -27.30 8.33 3.55
C VAL A 35 -26.10 8.98 2.85
N ALA A 36 -26.32 9.64 1.72
CA ALA A 36 -25.26 10.30 0.97
C ALA A 36 -24.60 11.42 1.80
N ALA A 37 -25.39 12.26 2.47
CA ALA A 37 -24.86 13.35 3.30
C ALA A 37 -24.05 12.82 4.49
N LEU A 38 -24.49 11.74 5.16
CA LEU A 38 -23.75 11.13 6.26
C LEU A 38 -22.44 10.47 5.81
N VAL A 39 -22.48 9.73 4.70
CA VAL A 39 -21.29 9.06 4.15
C VAL A 39 -20.26 10.10 3.72
N VAL A 40 -20.67 11.14 3.00
CA VAL A 40 -19.71 12.14 2.52
C VAL A 40 -19.21 13.02 3.65
N ARG A 41 -20.04 13.44 4.60
CA ARG A 41 -19.58 14.24 5.73
C ARG A 41 -18.67 13.42 6.67
N GLY A 42 -18.88 12.11 6.75
CA GLY A 42 -17.97 11.17 7.39
C GLY A 42 -16.62 11.11 6.67
N VAL A 43 -16.64 10.85 5.36
CA VAL A 43 -15.44 10.78 4.49
C VAL A 43 -14.65 12.09 4.53
N VAL A 44 -15.32 13.24 4.36
CA VAL A 44 -14.68 14.55 4.32
C VAL A 44 -14.09 14.95 5.69
N ASN A 45 -14.80 14.69 6.80
CA ASN A 45 -14.24 14.94 8.14
C ASN A 45 -13.09 13.99 8.48
N PHE A 46 -13.09 12.77 7.95
CA PHE A 46 -12.04 11.77 8.17
C PHE A 46 -10.71 12.19 7.52
N PHE A 47 -10.73 12.83 6.35
CA PHE A 47 -9.53 13.23 5.61
C PHE A 47 -9.01 14.66 5.88
N LYS A 48 -9.66 15.42 6.78
CA LYS A 48 -9.27 16.80 7.19
C LYS A 48 -8.82 17.71 6.02
N ILE A 49 -9.52 17.67 4.88
CA ILE A 49 -9.19 18.52 3.73
C ILE A 49 -9.65 19.96 4.04
N PRO A 50 -8.76 20.95 4.19
CA PRO A 50 -9.18 22.32 4.47
C PRO A 50 -10.09 22.83 3.34
N ARG A 51 -11.25 23.38 3.69
CA ARG A 51 -12.31 23.95 2.82
C ARG A 51 -13.23 22.97 2.05
N LEU A 52 -12.96 21.66 2.00
CA LEU A 52 -13.93 20.67 1.48
C LEU A 52 -14.93 20.19 2.54
N ASN A 53 -14.63 20.41 3.83
CA ASN A 53 -15.51 20.13 4.99
C ASN A 53 -16.86 20.85 4.96
N GLU A 54 -16.99 21.84 4.08
CA GLU A 54 -18.20 22.63 3.88
C GLU A 54 -18.89 22.36 2.54
N ALA A 55 -18.24 21.65 1.61
CA ALA A 55 -18.78 21.39 0.28
C ALA A 55 -19.89 20.35 0.34
N THR A 56 -21.06 20.71 -0.19
CA THR A 56 -22.25 19.87 -0.16
C THR A 56 -22.24 18.93 -1.36
N PRO A 57 -22.30 17.61 -1.17
CA PRO A 57 -22.38 16.67 -2.27
C PRO A 57 -23.74 16.79 -2.93
N ILE A 58 -23.74 16.86 -4.25
CA ILE A 58 -24.93 16.97 -5.07
C ILE A 58 -25.18 15.60 -5.71
N PRO A 59 -26.17 14.83 -5.24
CA PRO A 59 -26.49 13.54 -5.82
C PRO A 59 -26.92 13.73 -7.27
N ILE A 60 -26.32 12.97 -8.17
CA ILE A 60 -26.64 12.97 -9.60
C ILE A 60 -27.31 11.66 -10.03
N GLU A 61 -26.99 10.55 -9.36
CA GLU A 61 -27.59 9.23 -9.58
C GLU A 61 -27.34 8.36 -8.33
N LEU A 62 -28.02 7.22 -8.21
CA LEU A 62 -27.88 6.36 -7.03
C LEU A 62 -26.42 5.93 -6.84
N GLY A 63 -25.83 6.35 -5.72
CA GLY A 63 -24.45 6.06 -5.40
C GLY A 63 -23.44 6.98 -6.10
N LYS A 64 -23.84 8.04 -6.82
CA LYS A 64 -22.89 9.04 -7.32
C LYS A 64 -23.27 10.47 -6.94
N ALA A 65 -22.28 11.28 -6.62
CA ALA A 65 -22.45 12.70 -6.33
C ALA A 65 -21.42 13.57 -7.07
N LEU A 66 -21.78 14.83 -7.27
CA LEU A 66 -20.85 15.88 -7.65
C LEU A 66 -20.46 16.72 -6.44
N VAL A 67 -19.20 17.10 -6.38
CA VAL A 67 -18.69 18.06 -5.39
C VAL A 67 -17.95 19.16 -6.12
N PHE A 68 -18.19 20.41 -5.73
CA PHE A 68 -17.52 21.57 -6.30
C PHE A 68 -16.57 22.16 -5.27
N SER A 69 -15.39 22.58 -5.72
CA SER A 69 -14.40 23.23 -4.86
C SER A 69 -13.66 24.34 -5.61
N PRO A 70 -13.22 25.41 -4.91
CA PRO A 70 -12.27 26.36 -5.48
C PRO A 70 -11.00 25.65 -5.96
N ALA A 71 -10.43 26.12 -7.06
CA ALA A 71 -9.14 25.67 -7.57
C ALA A 71 -8.01 26.38 -6.83
N VAL A 72 -7.51 25.75 -5.76
CA VAL A 72 -6.29 26.21 -5.09
C VAL A 72 -5.16 25.26 -5.44
N GLU A 73 -3.98 25.78 -5.78
CA GLU A 73 -2.75 24.98 -5.90
C GLU A 73 -2.58 24.18 -4.60
N ASN A 74 -2.53 22.85 -4.70
CA ASN A 74 -2.54 21.87 -3.59
C ASN A 74 -3.90 21.44 -3.02
N THR A 75 -5.03 21.65 -3.72
CA THR A 75 -6.29 21.04 -3.29
C THR A 75 -6.19 19.51 -3.43
N PRO A 76 -6.24 18.74 -2.33
CA PRO A 76 -6.11 17.28 -2.38
C PRO A 76 -7.25 16.67 -3.21
N THR A 77 -6.93 15.73 -4.09
CA THR A 77 -7.94 14.95 -4.81
C THR A 77 -8.70 14.09 -3.79
N PRO A 78 -10.04 14.20 -3.69
CA PRO A 78 -10.79 13.34 -2.79
C PRO A 78 -10.67 11.86 -3.20
N PHE A 79 -10.61 10.95 -2.22
CA PHE A 79 -10.54 9.51 -2.48
C PHE A 79 -11.74 9.04 -3.32
N ALA A 80 -11.50 8.26 -4.38
CA ALA A 80 -12.49 7.82 -5.36
C ALA A 80 -13.22 8.96 -6.13
N ALA A 81 -12.68 10.18 -6.13
CA ALA A 81 -13.21 11.28 -6.92
C ALA A 81 -12.48 11.45 -8.26
N GLN A 82 -13.24 11.46 -9.34
CA GLN A 82 -12.74 11.78 -10.67
C GLN A 82 -12.93 13.27 -10.94
N LYS A 83 -11.83 14.01 -11.14
CA LYS A 83 -11.88 15.39 -11.60
C LYS A 83 -12.53 15.45 -12.99
N GLN A 84 -13.59 16.23 -13.12
CA GLN A 84 -14.19 16.52 -14.41
C GLN A 84 -13.40 17.66 -15.06
N GLN A 85 -12.70 17.38 -16.15
CA GLN A 85 -12.00 18.40 -16.92
C GLN A 85 -13.01 19.11 -17.82
N LEU A 86 -13.56 20.23 -17.34
CA LEU A 86 -14.58 21.02 -18.04
C LEU A 86 -13.99 22.25 -18.74
N SER A 87 -12.91 22.06 -19.50
CA SER A 87 -12.24 23.14 -20.23
C SER A 87 -12.99 23.59 -21.49
N LYS A 88 -14.05 22.88 -21.89
CA LYS A 88 -14.94 23.25 -22.99
C LYS A 88 -16.21 23.88 -22.44
N ARG A 89 -16.56 25.08 -22.92
CA ARG A 89 -17.72 25.85 -22.48
C ARG A 89 -19.03 25.07 -22.60
N ALA A 90 -19.24 24.34 -23.69
CA ALA A 90 -20.43 23.53 -23.92
C ALA A 90 -20.64 22.43 -22.84
N ASP A 91 -19.56 21.82 -22.36
CA ASP A 91 -19.65 20.77 -21.32
C ASP A 91 -19.95 21.39 -19.94
N ALA A 92 -19.43 22.59 -19.67
CA ALA A 92 -19.74 23.36 -18.47
C ALA A 92 -21.18 23.91 -18.49
N GLU A 93 -21.67 24.37 -19.64
CA GLU A 93 -23.06 24.80 -19.83
C GLU A 93 -24.03 23.63 -19.62
N ALA A 94 -23.79 22.48 -20.24
CA ALA A 94 -24.61 21.28 -20.04
C ALA A 94 -24.63 20.83 -18.57
N LEU A 95 -23.48 20.87 -17.89
CA LEU A 95 -23.42 20.55 -16.46
C LEU A 95 -24.21 21.56 -15.64
N THR A 96 -23.97 22.86 -15.84
CA THR A 96 -24.64 23.88 -15.03
C THR A 96 -26.14 23.89 -15.28
N GLU A 97 -26.62 23.68 -16.52
CA GLU A 97 -28.04 23.55 -16.89
C GLU A 97 -28.73 22.38 -16.16
N SER A 98 -28.02 21.28 -15.92
CA SER A 98 -28.56 20.12 -15.20
C SER A 98 -28.80 20.36 -13.71
N LEU A 99 -28.27 21.44 -13.14
CA LEU A 99 -28.40 21.76 -11.72
C LEU A 99 -29.73 22.44 -11.43
N THR A 100 -30.35 22.06 -10.32
CA THR A 100 -31.52 22.76 -9.77
C THR A 100 -31.12 24.11 -9.17
N PRO A 101 -32.05 25.07 -9.05
CA PRO A 101 -31.77 26.36 -8.41
C PRO A 101 -31.19 26.23 -6.99
N THR A 102 -31.66 25.24 -6.21
CA THR A 102 -31.15 24.95 -4.86
C THR A 102 -29.70 24.48 -4.89
N GLN A 103 -29.34 23.60 -5.84
CA GLN A 103 -27.96 23.11 -6.00
C GLN A 103 -27.03 24.23 -6.46
N LEU A 104 -27.47 25.08 -7.38
CA LEU A 104 -26.71 26.26 -7.83
C LEU A 104 -26.40 27.21 -6.68
N ASN A 105 -27.40 27.55 -5.88
CA ASN A 105 -27.22 28.43 -4.72
C ASN A 105 -26.23 27.82 -3.71
N GLN A 106 -26.29 26.51 -3.49
CA GLN A 106 -25.35 25.81 -2.60
C GLN A 106 -23.92 25.84 -3.13
N ILE A 107 -23.72 25.57 -4.43
CA ILE A 107 -22.38 25.66 -5.06
C ILE A 107 -21.84 27.08 -4.96
N GLN A 108 -22.70 28.09 -5.10
CA GLN A 108 -22.28 29.47 -4.95
C GLN A 108 -21.76 29.80 -3.55
N VAL A 109 -22.37 29.21 -2.51
CA VAL A 109 -21.86 29.32 -1.15
C VAL A 109 -20.54 28.55 -0.99
N ASP A 110 -20.49 27.30 -1.44
CA ASP A 110 -19.35 26.39 -1.24
C ASP A 110 -18.09 26.86 -1.98
N CYS A 111 -18.27 27.51 -3.13
CA CYS A 111 -17.18 28.10 -3.91
C CYS A 111 -16.88 29.56 -3.55
N GLY A 112 -17.61 30.14 -2.58
CA GLY A 112 -17.37 31.49 -2.07
C GLY A 112 -17.83 32.62 -2.99
N PHE A 113 -18.74 32.36 -3.93
CA PHE A 113 -19.34 33.41 -4.78
C PHE A 113 -20.30 34.31 -3.99
N ILE A 114 -21.02 33.75 -3.02
CA ILE A 114 -21.93 34.48 -2.13
C ILE A 114 -21.75 34.00 -0.69
N SER A 115 -22.06 34.87 0.27
CA SER A 115 -22.07 34.48 1.69
C SER A 115 -23.30 33.64 2.05
N ARG A 116 -23.18 32.80 3.09
CA ARG A 116 -24.32 32.04 3.65
C ARG A 116 -25.50 32.92 4.03
N THR A 117 -25.23 34.12 4.51
CA THR A 117 -26.25 35.11 4.89
C THR A 117 -26.99 35.63 3.66
N GLN A 118 -26.29 35.91 2.55
CA GLN A 118 -26.93 36.34 1.29
C GLN A 118 -27.83 35.25 0.69
N ALA A 119 -27.37 33.99 0.73
CA ALA A 119 -28.12 32.83 0.22
C ALA A 119 -29.48 32.62 0.91
N SER A 120 -29.67 33.14 2.14
CA SER A 120 -30.92 33.02 2.91
C SER A 120 -31.95 34.13 2.67
N PHE A 121 -31.58 35.25 2.03
CA PHE A 121 -32.48 36.41 1.90
C PHE A 121 -32.97 36.69 0.48
N SER A 122 -32.29 36.20 -0.56
CA SER A 122 -32.80 36.23 -1.93
C SER A 122 -32.12 35.15 -2.77
N PRO A 123 -32.89 34.32 -3.51
CA PRO A 123 -32.28 33.43 -4.47
C PRO A 123 -31.54 34.27 -5.52
N PRO A 124 -30.28 33.95 -5.85
CA PRO A 124 -29.54 34.64 -6.90
C PRO A 124 -30.32 34.54 -8.21
N ASP A 125 -30.21 35.56 -9.06
CA ASP A 125 -30.68 35.48 -10.45
C ASP A 125 -30.08 34.21 -11.07
N GLU A 126 -30.96 33.25 -11.39
CA GLU A 126 -30.57 31.90 -11.78
C GLU A 126 -29.71 31.92 -13.05
N GLN A 127 -30.03 32.82 -13.98
CA GLN A 127 -29.30 32.94 -15.23
C GLN A 127 -27.89 33.51 -14.98
N LEU A 128 -27.78 34.49 -14.08
CA LEU A 128 -26.50 35.02 -13.64
C LEU A 128 -25.67 33.97 -12.89
N ALA A 129 -26.28 33.19 -12.00
CA ALA A 129 -25.61 32.15 -11.22
C ALA A 129 -25.04 31.03 -12.12
N ARG A 130 -25.83 30.58 -13.10
CA ARG A 130 -25.39 29.61 -14.11
C ARG A 130 -24.23 30.16 -14.94
N SER A 131 -24.33 31.41 -15.41
CA SER A 131 -23.26 32.05 -16.19
C SER A 131 -21.95 32.15 -15.39
N GLN A 132 -22.02 32.58 -14.12
CA GLN A 132 -20.85 32.72 -13.25
C GLN A 132 -20.17 31.38 -12.98
N LEU A 133 -20.94 30.34 -12.71
CA LEU A 133 -20.41 29.00 -12.46
C LEU A 133 -19.78 28.40 -13.72
N THR A 134 -20.44 28.52 -14.88
CA THR A 134 -19.90 28.08 -16.17
C THR A 134 -18.56 28.75 -16.46
N ASP A 135 -18.48 30.07 -16.34
CA ASP A 135 -17.26 30.80 -16.63
C ASP A 135 -16.11 30.41 -15.68
N ALA A 136 -16.41 30.17 -14.39
CA ALA A 136 -15.42 29.74 -13.42
C ALA A 136 -14.92 28.30 -13.64
N LEU A 137 -15.79 27.39 -14.07
CA LEU A 137 -15.41 26.02 -14.45
C LEU A 137 -14.49 26.03 -15.67
N VAL A 138 -14.81 26.84 -16.69
CA VAL A 138 -14.02 26.96 -17.93
C VAL A 138 -12.65 27.59 -17.67
N ARG A 139 -12.58 28.64 -16.84
CA ARG A 139 -11.31 29.26 -16.45
C ARG A 139 -10.47 28.39 -15.51
N GLY A 140 -11.08 27.35 -14.93
CA GLY A 140 -10.44 26.48 -13.97
C GLY A 140 -10.31 27.08 -12.58
N ASP A 141 -11.10 28.12 -12.26
CA ASP A 141 -11.21 28.73 -10.93
C ASP A 141 -11.93 27.81 -9.93
N ILE A 142 -12.73 26.87 -10.45
CA ILE A 142 -13.48 25.86 -9.70
C ILE A 142 -13.29 24.50 -10.36
N TRP A 143 -13.22 23.47 -9.53
CA TRP A 143 -13.19 22.08 -9.98
C TRP A 143 -14.50 21.39 -9.63
N ALA A 144 -15.01 20.60 -10.57
CA ALA A 144 -16.11 19.67 -10.36
C ALA A 144 -15.54 18.25 -10.21
N TRP A 145 -15.96 17.56 -9.16
CA TRP A 145 -15.50 16.23 -8.81
C TRP A 145 -16.67 15.26 -8.84
N LYS A 146 -16.54 14.14 -9.56
CA LYS A 146 -17.53 13.07 -9.55
C LYS A 146 -17.09 11.97 -8.59
N ILE A 147 -17.94 11.60 -7.65
CA ILE A 147 -17.64 10.60 -6.61
C ILE A 147 -18.65 9.45 -6.70
N ASP A 148 -18.19 8.18 -6.61
CA ASP A 148 -19.03 6.96 -6.56
C ASP A 148 -18.91 6.30 -5.17
N PHE A 149 -20.06 5.98 -4.55
CA PHE A 149 -20.20 5.49 -3.17
C PHE A 149 -20.96 4.14 -3.09
N ARG A 150 -21.02 3.37 -4.18
CA ARG A 150 -21.72 2.07 -4.15
C ARG A 150 -21.00 1.05 -3.24
N PRO A 151 -21.71 0.41 -2.28
CA PRO A 151 -21.14 -0.65 -1.46
C PRO A 151 -20.86 -1.90 -2.30
N HIS A 152 -19.73 -2.57 -2.09
CA HIS A 152 -19.41 -3.85 -2.71
C HIS A 152 -20.46 -4.92 -2.31
N ALA A 153 -21.00 -5.64 -3.30
CA ALA A 153 -21.95 -6.72 -3.08
C ALA A 153 -21.23 -8.02 -2.64
N PRO A 154 -21.82 -8.85 -1.77
CA PRO A 154 -21.24 -10.12 -1.36
C PRO A 154 -21.20 -11.11 -2.54
N SER A 155 -20.11 -11.88 -2.67
CA SER A 155 -19.95 -12.88 -3.72
C SER A 155 -20.83 -14.11 -3.43
N SER A 156 -21.57 -14.60 -4.43
CA SER A 156 -22.36 -15.83 -4.34
C SER A 156 -21.89 -16.84 -5.38
N ASN A 157 -21.55 -18.05 -4.91
CA ASN A 157 -21.26 -19.22 -5.72
C ASN A 157 -22.56 -20.02 -5.95
N THR A 158 -23.12 -19.98 -7.16
CA THR A 158 -23.95 -21.07 -7.74
C THR A 158 -23.89 -20.99 -9.27
N LYS A 159 -23.54 -22.11 -9.91
CA LYS A 159 -23.44 -22.29 -11.38
C LYS A 159 -24.84 -22.47 -12.00
N SER A 160 -25.09 -21.79 -13.14
CA SER A 160 -25.49 -22.37 -14.45
C SER A 160 -25.79 -21.28 -15.51
N GLU A 161 -24.97 -21.27 -16.57
CA GLU A 161 -25.21 -21.05 -18.04
C GLU A 161 -26.24 -19.98 -18.54
N VAL A 162 -26.04 -19.11 -19.56
CA VAL A 162 -25.01 -18.83 -20.60
C VAL A 162 -25.28 -17.41 -21.21
N SER A 163 -24.22 -16.70 -21.64
CA SER A 163 -24.14 -15.58 -22.64
C SER A 163 -24.68 -14.18 -22.24
N SER A 164 -24.02 -13.02 -22.41
CA SER A 164 -22.78 -12.58 -23.08
C SER A 164 -22.39 -11.13 -22.65
N ALA A 165 -21.08 -10.92 -22.45
CA ALA A 165 -20.25 -9.70 -22.29
C ALA A 165 -20.82 -8.25 -22.36
N ALA A 166 -20.39 -7.37 -21.42
CA ALA A 166 -19.32 -6.37 -21.67
C ALA A 166 -19.01 -5.43 -20.46
N ASN A 167 -17.75 -5.51 -19.99
CA ASN A 167 -16.82 -4.50 -19.45
C ASN A 167 -17.20 -3.52 -18.31
N ILE A 168 -16.56 -3.76 -17.15
CA ILE A 168 -16.38 -2.84 -16.01
C ILE A 168 -14.90 -2.39 -15.99
N PRO A 169 -14.59 -1.08 -15.92
CA PRO A 169 -13.22 -0.61 -15.68
C PRO A 169 -13.00 -0.24 -14.20
N GLY A 170 -11.88 -0.68 -13.62
CA GLY A 170 -11.25 0.00 -12.47
C GLY A 170 -11.08 -0.79 -11.18
N ASN A 171 -10.52 -2.01 -11.22
CA ASN A 171 -9.68 -2.54 -10.14
C ASN A 171 -8.44 -3.12 -10.82
N ARG A 172 -7.32 -2.39 -10.78
CA ARG A 172 -6.09 -2.81 -11.47
C ARG A 172 -5.27 -3.68 -10.53
N ARG A 173 -5.28 -4.98 -10.83
CA ARG A 173 -4.39 -6.00 -10.27
C ARG A 173 -2.94 -5.64 -10.58
N ILE A 174 -2.08 -5.73 -9.58
CA ILE A 174 -0.63 -5.84 -9.79
C ILE A 174 -0.39 -7.13 -10.61
N PRO A 175 0.43 -7.12 -11.68
CA PRO A 175 0.68 -8.31 -12.49
C PRO A 175 1.34 -9.41 -11.65
N LEU A 176 0.66 -10.56 -11.56
CA LEU A 176 1.14 -11.76 -10.88
C LEU A 176 2.32 -12.37 -11.63
N ALA A 177 3.32 -12.84 -10.88
CA ALA A 177 4.20 -13.92 -11.33
C ALA A 177 3.38 -15.22 -11.41
N PRO A 178 3.57 -16.08 -12.43
CA PRO A 178 2.92 -17.39 -12.45
C PRO A 178 3.43 -18.25 -11.29
N GLU A 179 2.51 -18.95 -10.62
CA GLU A 179 2.85 -19.95 -9.60
C GLU A 179 3.72 -21.06 -10.22
N PRO A 180 4.76 -21.55 -9.51
CA PRO A 180 5.54 -22.69 -9.97
C PRO A 180 4.71 -23.98 -9.89
N ALA A 181 4.25 -24.45 -11.05
CA ALA A 181 3.56 -25.72 -11.19
C ALA A 181 4.54 -26.89 -10.98
N SER A 182 4.10 -27.89 -10.20
CA SER A 182 4.78 -29.17 -10.04
C SER A 182 4.93 -29.88 -11.39
N SER A 183 6.15 -30.30 -11.69
CA SER A 183 6.58 -30.90 -12.95
C SER A 183 6.06 -32.32 -13.18
N THR A 184 5.40 -32.51 -14.33
CA THR A 184 5.43 -33.76 -15.09
C THR A 184 5.87 -33.41 -16.52
N PRO A 185 6.86 -34.09 -17.11
CA PRO A 185 7.55 -33.59 -18.30
C PRO A 185 6.80 -34.00 -19.57
N THR A 186 6.34 -33.05 -20.38
CA THR A 186 6.22 -33.24 -21.84
C THR A 186 6.17 -31.89 -22.57
N GLN A 187 7.12 -31.76 -23.52
CA GLN A 187 7.19 -30.85 -24.66
C GLN A 187 7.55 -29.38 -24.46
N ALA A 188 8.83 -29.14 -24.77
CA ALA A 188 9.47 -27.87 -25.10
C ALA A 188 8.58 -26.89 -25.89
N ALA A 189 8.16 -25.82 -25.22
CA ALA A 189 7.76 -24.59 -25.87
C ALA A 189 8.98 -23.66 -25.92
N ALA A 190 9.51 -23.46 -27.12
CA ALA A 190 10.63 -22.57 -27.38
C ALA A 190 10.21 -21.09 -27.23
N ARG A 191 10.52 -20.46 -26.08
CA ARG A 191 11.09 -19.09 -25.95
C ARG A 191 11.27 -18.67 -24.46
N PRO A 192 12.49 -18.83 -23.88
CA PRO A 192 12.93 -18.05 -22.70
C PRO A 192 14.28 -17.30 -22.87
N ALA A 193 14.99 -17.47 -23.99
CA ALA A 193 16.38 -16.99 -24.14
C ALA A 193 16.63 -15.48 -23.93
N PRO A 194 15.74 -14.53 -24.28
CA PRO A 194 16.03 -13.10 -24.15
C PRO A 194 16.10 -12.59 -22.70
N ILE A 195 15.18 -13.02 -21.82
CA ILE A 195 15.11 -12.56 -20.42
C ILE A 195 16.29 -13.09 -19.61
N GLU A 196 16.57 -14.40 -19.72
CA GLU A 196 17.72 -15.03 -19.06
C GLU A 196 19.05 -14.39 -19.46
N THR A 197 19.23 -14.13 -20.76
CA THR A 197 20.44 -13.46 -21.27
C THR A 197 20.57 -12.04 -20.72
N SER A 198 19.46 -11.30 -20.66
CA SER A 198 19.44 -9.95 -20.08
C SER A 198 19.79 -9.97 -18.59
N ILE A 199 19.16 -10.85 -17.80
CA ILE A 199 19.44 -11.02 -16.36
C ILE A 199 20.90 -11.38 -16.13
N ALA A 200 21.42 -12.37 -16.87
CA ALA A 200 22.79 -12.83 -16.75
C ALA A 200 23.81 -11.72 -17.08
N SER A 201 23.52 -10.86 -18.06
CA SER A 201 24.40 -9.74 -18.44
C SER A 201 24.49 -8.63 -17.38
N LYS A 202 23.45 -8.50 -16.55
CA LYS A 202 23.35 -7.48 -15.47
C LYS A 202 23.84 -8.00 -14.12
N LYS A 203 23.84 -9.32 -13.95
CA LYS A 203 24.13 -9.98 -12.67
C LYS A 203 25.53 -9.63 -12.17
N THR A 204 25.61 -9.41 -10.87
CA THR A 204 26.84 -9.08 -10.15
C THR A 204 27.07 -10.11 -9.05
N ALA A 205 28.24 -10.75 -9.08
CA ALA A 205 28.60 -11.81 -8.15
C ALA A 205 30.02 -11.58 -7.61
N PRO A 206 30.19 -10.76 -6.55
CA PRO A 206 31.50 -10.56 -5.96
C PRO A 206 32.03 -11.88 -5.40
N GLN A 207 33.34 -12.12 -5.56
CA GLN A 207 33.99 -13.36 -5.12
C GLN A 207 34.26 -13.37 -3.61
N ASN A 208 34.45 -12.18 -3.05
CA ASN A 208 34.77 -11.97 -1.64
C ASN A 208 34.22 -10.62 -1.14
N PHE A 209 34.31 -10.41 0.18
CA PHE A 209 33.84 -9.18 0.83
C PHE A 209 34.57 -7.91 0.38
N ALA A 210 35.85 -7.99 -0.01
CA ALA A 210 36.59 -6.82 -0.48
C ALA A 210 36.05 -6.35 -1.84
N GLU A 211 35.76 -7.29 -2.74
CA GLU A 211 35.14 -7.00 -4.03
C GLU A 211 33.72 -6.45 -3.86
N ALA A 212 32.92 -7.02 -2.95
CA ALA A 212 31.58 -6.51 -2.63
C ALA A 212 31.63 -5.03 -2.17
N LYS A 213 32.57 -4.69 -1.26
CA LYS A 213 32.81 -3.31 -0.82
C LYS A 213 33.22 -2.40 -1.97
N GLN A 214 34.09 -2.87 -2.85
CA GLN A 214 34.55 -2.11 -4.01
C GLN A 214 33.40 -1.83 -4.99
N GLN A 215 32.51 -2.80 -5.22
CA GLN A 215 31.35 -2.62 -6.11
C GLN A 215 30.38 -1.58 -5.55
N LEU A 216 30.07 -1.62 -4.24
CA LEU A 216 29.26 -0.58 -3.59
C LEU A 216 29.89 0.82 -3.67
N ALA A 217 31.21 0.91 -3.47
CA ALA A 217 31.93 2.18 -3.61
C ALA A 217 31.88 2.72 -5.05
N LYS A 218 32.02 1.84 -6.05
CA LYS A 218 31.86 2.22 -7.47
C LYS A 218 30.44 2.70 -7.76
N ARG A 219 29.41 2.02 -7.25
CA ARG A 219 28.01 2.45 -7.43
C ARG A 219 27.77 3.84 -6.85
N ARG A 220 28.29 4.11 -5.65
CA ARG A 220 28.17 5.43 -5.02
C ARG A 220 28.72 6.54 -5.92
N VAL A 221 29.92 6.36 -6.47
CA VAL A 221 30.51 7.34 -7.40
C VAL A 221 29.63 7.51 -8.64
N GLN A 222 29.10 6.42 -9.19
CA GLN A 222 28.20 6.48 -10.34
C GLN A 222 26.94 7.31 -10.03
N ILE A 223 26.26 7.04 -8.92
CA ILE A 223 25.03 7.75 -8.53
C ILE A 223 25.32 9.23 -8.25
N GLN A 224 26.46 9.55 -7.63
CA GLN A 224 26.88 10.94 -7.43
C GLN A 224 27.10 11.68 -8.74
N ASN A 225 27.68 11.01 -9.75
CA ASN A 225 27.94 11.62 -11.06
C ASN A 225 26.67 11.75 -11.92
N GLU A 226 25.78 10.75 -11.88
CA GLU A 226 24.56 10.71 -12.70
C GLU A 226 23.36 11.41 -12.04
N GLY A 227 23.40 11.61 -10.73
CA GLY A 227 22.32 12.22 -9.95
C GLY A 227 21.06 11.35 -9.81
N LYS A 228 21.15 10.05 -10.13
CA LYS A 228 20.01 9.11 -10.07
C LYS A 228 20.46 7.68 -9.78
N VAL A 229 19.54 6.89 -9.21
CA VAL A 229 19.74 5.45 -9.00
C VAL A 229 19.41 4.71 -10.30
N PRO A 230 20.31 3.84 -10.80
CA PRO A 230 20.03 3.04 -11.98
C PRO A 230 19.01 1.93 -11.68
N GLU A 231 18.06 1.75 -12.58
CA GLU A 231 17.17 0.59 -12.58
C GLU A 231 17.94 -0.61 -13.15
N LYS A 232 18.32 -1.55 -12.27
CA LYS A 232 19.13 -2.71 -12.66
C LYS A 232 18.29 -3.74 -13.42
N TYR A 233 17.16 -4.13 -12.85
CA TYR A 233 16.25 -5.12 -13.41
C TYR A 233 14.90 -4.48 -13.72
N THR A 234 14.28 -4.89 -14.83
CA THR A 234 12.89 -4.52 -15.12
C THR A 234 11.94 -5.29 -14.20
N GLN A 235 10.68 -4.86 -14.12
CA GLN A 235 9.66 -5.54 -13.32
C GLN A 235 9.44 -6.99 -13.78
N GLU A 236 9.50 -7.26 -15.09
CA GLU A 236 9.39 -8.61 -15.65
C GLU A 236 10.60 -9.48 -15.27
N GLU A 237 11.80 -8.91 -15.26
CA GLU A 237 13.01 -9.60 -14.82
C GLU A 237 12.94 -9.92 -13.32
N LEU A 238 12.50 -8.98 -12.48
CA LEU A 238 12.31 -9.21 -11.04
C LEU A 238 11.32 -10.33 -10.76
N VAL A 239 10.17 -10.31 -11.45
CA VAL A 239 9.16 -11.37 -11.41
C VAL A 239 9.74 -12.72 -11.85
N HIS A 240 10.55 -12.72 -12.90
CA HIS A 240 11.22 -13.93 -13.38
C HIS A 240 12.24 -14.48 -12.38
N ILE A 241 13.05 -13.62 -11.76
CA ILE A 241 14.02 -14.02 -10.74
C ILE A 241 13.29 -14.58 -9.51
N ALA A 242 12.26 -13.89 -9.02
CA ALA A 242 11.50 -14.32 -7.86
C ALA A 242 10.77 -15.67 -8.09
N SER A 243 10.24 -15.88 -9.29
CA SER A 243 9.51 -17.12 -9.64
C SER A 243 10.36 -18.37 -9.69
N GLN A 244 11.69 -18.24 -9.81
CA GLN A 244 12.59 -19.38 -9.66
C GLN A 244 12.55 -19.96 -8.24
N GLY A 245 12.14 -19.17 -7.24
CA GLY A 245 11.96 -19.61 -5.85
C GLY A 245 13.27 -19.95 -5.12
N GLU A 246 14.40 -19.89 -5.79
CA GLU A 246 15.74 -20.21 -5.30
C GLU A 246 16.66 -19.00 -5.43
N ILE A 247 17.57 -18.86 -4.46
CA ILE A 247 18.61 -17.83 -4.46
C ILE A 247 19.93 -18.54 -4.47
N ASN A 248 20.66 -18.44 -5.57
CA ASN A 248 21.95 -19.11 -5.78
C ASN A 248 23.14 -18.16 -5.51
N GLU A 249 22.86 -16.94 -5.09
CA GLU A 249 23.84 -15.92 -4.77
C GLU A 249 24.61 -16.29 -3.50
N LYS A 250 25.94 -16.20 -3.57
CA LYS A 250 26.84 -16.40 -2.43
C LYS A 250 26.57 -15.38 -1.32
N TYR A 251 26.33 -14.13 -1.69
CA TYR A 251 26.17 -13.03 -0.75
C TYR A 251 24.74 -12.51 -0.72
N ILE A 252 24.15 -12.55 0.47
CA ILE A 252 22.92 -11.82 0.81
C ILE A 252 23.27 -10.64 1.70
N VAL A 253 22.38 -9.67 1.79
CA VAL A 253 22.61 -8.41 2.48
C VAL A 253 21.42 -7.99 3.30
N ARG A 254 21.69 -7.33 4.43
CA ARG A 254 20.67 -6.83 5.35
C ARG A 254 21.05 -5.45 5.86
N ILE A 255 20.09 -4.52 5.80
CA ILE A 255 20.19 -3.24 6.50
C ILE A 255 19.73 -3.39 7.95
N ILE A 256 20.51 -2.83 8.87
CA ILE A 256 20.31 -2.94 10.32
C ILE A 256 20.49 -1.54 10.93
N GLU A 257 19.58 -1.12 11.81
CA GLU A 257 19.81 0.07 12.65
C GLU A 257 21.02 -0.21 13.55
N THR A 258 22.04 0.65 13.48
CA THR A 258 23.39 0.39 14.03
C THR A 258 23.36 0.10 15.53
N ARG A 259 22.41 0.69 16.27
CA ARG A 259 22.18 0.40 17.69
C ARG A 259 21.93 -1.08 18.00
N HIS A 260 21.42 -1.86 17.05
CA HIS A 260 21.17 -3.29 17.23
C HIS A 260 22.45 -4.14 17.08
N ILE A 261 23.53 -3.59 16.52
CA ILE A 261 24.81 -4.29 16.37
C ILE A 261 25.54 -4.40 17.71
N LYS A 262 25.30 -3.50 18.67
CA LYS A 262 25.85 -3.52 20.04
C LYS A 262 27.37 -3.82 20.06
N ASP A 263 28.16 -3.07 19.30
CA ASP A 263 29.62 -3.28 19.18
C ASP A 263 30.04 -4.72 18.81
N GLY A 264 29.21 -5.36 17.99
CA GLY A 264 29.39 -6.73 17.51
C GLY A 264 28.73 -7.80 18.38
N ASP A 265 28.26 -7.48 19.58
CA ASP A 265 27.54 -8.43 20.45
C ASP A 265 26.06 -8.58 20.08
N GLY A 266 25.59 -7.80 19.09
CA GLY A 266 24.29 -7.95 18.47
C GLY A 266 24.21 -9.11 17.49
N TYR A 267 23.00 -9.35 17.00
CA TYR A 267 22.67 -10.41 16.04
C TYR A 267 22.17 -9.82 14.73
N LEU A 268 22.13 -10.62 13.66
CA LEU A 268 21.55 -10.20 12.39
C LEU A 268 20.03 -9.97 12.50
N GLY A 269 19.35 -10.71 13.37
CA GLY A 269 17.90 -10.72 13.50
C GLY A 269 17.40 -10.73 14.93
N THR A 270 16.10 -10.93 15.06
CA THR A 270 15.44 -11.15 16.35
C THR A 270 15.67 -12.60 16.76
N ILE A 271 15.98 -12.84 18.04
CA ILE A 271 16.06 -14.18 18.62
C ILE A 271 14.81 -14.46 19.42
N GLU A 272 14.11 -15.52 19.06
CA GLU A 272 12.92 -16.03 19.73
C GLU A 272 13.03 -17.55 19.81
N ASN A 273 12.69 -18.13 20.96
CA ASN A 273 12.77 -19.58 21.19
C ASN A 273 14.14 -20.21 20.83
N GLY A 274 15.22 -19.46 20.98
CA GLY A 274 16.59 -19.91 20.69
C GLY A 274 17.01 -19.84 19.22
N ALA A 275 16.10 -19.50 18.31
CA ALA A 275 16.39 -19.34 16.89
C ALA A 275 16.34 -17.87 16.45
N MET A 276 17.15 -17.51 15.47
CA MET A 276 17.19 -16.17 14.90
C MET A 276 16.44 -16.12 13.57
N LYS A 277 15.62 -15.07 13.40
CA LYS A 277 14.84 -14.80 12.18
C LYS A 277 15.26 -13.46 11.59
N TYR A 278 15.53 -13.40 10.29
CA TYR A 278 15.80 -12.13 9.61
C TYR A 278 15.46 -12.12 8.13
N TRP A 279 15.05 -10.94 7.67
CA TRP A 279 14.84 -10.61 6.27
C TRP A 279 16.08 -9.98 5.65
N SER A 280 16.39 -10.36 4.42
CA SER A 280 17.51 -9.86 3.63
C SER A 280 17.14 -9.84 2.15
N THR A 281 18.04 -9.36 1.30
CA THR A 281 17.95 -9.49 -0.17
C THR A 281 19.29 -9.96 -0.72
N THR A 282 19.41 -10.18 -2.03
CA THR A 282 20.69 -10.54 -2.66
C THR A 282 21.60 -9.32 -2.77
N PHE A 283 22.92 -9.54 -2.65
CA PHE A 283 23.89 -8.47 -2.90
C PHE A 283 23.72 -7.93 -4.33
N ASP A 284 23.50 -8.83 -5.29
CA ASP A 284 23.28 -8.52 -6.69
C ASP A 284 22.20 -7.44 -6.91
N GLN A 285 21.05 -7.55 -6.27
CA GLN A 285 19.98 -6.57 -6.49
C GLN A 285 20.18 -5.29 -5.67
N LEU A 286 20.68 -5.43 -4.44
CA LEU A 286 20.85 -4.28 -3.55
C LEU A 286 21.98 -3.36 -3.99
N GLU A 287 23.06 -3.88 -4.59
CA GLU A 287 24.24 -3.06 -4.91
C GLU A 287 23.91 -1.88 -5.81
N ALA A 288 22.86 -1.97 -6.64
CA ALA A 288 22.38 -0.88 -7.47
C ALA A 288 21.92 0.36 -6.67
N ASN A 289 21.54 0.18 -5.40
CA ASN A 289 21.06 1.21 -4.48
C ASN A 289 22.16 1.80 -3.58
N ASP A 290 23.42 1.44 -3.85
CA ASP A 290 24.62 1.88 -3.12
C ASP A 290 24.62 1.60 -1.60
N THR A 291 25.17 2.52 -0.81
CA THR A 291 25.29 2.55 0.65
C THR A 291 24.50 3.74 1.26
N ASP A 292 23.48 4.26 0.58
CA ASP A 292 22.57 5.28 1.10
C ASP A 292 21.40 4.59 1.82
N PRO A 293 21.22 4.84 3.13
CA PRO A 293 20.20 4.14 3.90
C PRO A 293 18.78 4.45 3.42
N ARG A 294 18.52 5.63 2.83
CA ARG A 294 17.20 5.98 2.28
C ARG A 294 16.87 5.10 1.09
N LEU A 295 17.81 4.98 0.17
CA LEU A 295 17.66 4.21 -1.06
C LEU A 295 17.50 2.72 -0.77
N ILE A 296 18.29 2.19 0.16
CA ILE A 296 18.24 0.80 0.58
C ILE A 296 16.93 0.51 1.32
N CYS A 297 16.53 1.33 2.30
CA CYS A 297 15.25 1.16 3.00
C CYS A 297 14.09 1.14 2.01
N ALA A 298 14.05 2.09 1.07
CA ALA A 298 12.99 2.16 0.08
C ALA A 298 12.93 0.93 -0.85
N ALA A 299 14.10 0.42 -1.28
CA ALA A 299 14.19 -0.80 -2.09
C ALA A 299 13.81 -2.06 -1.31
N THR A 300 14.10 -2.09 -0.01
CA THR A 300 13.88 -3.26 0.86
C THR A 300 12.55 -3.23 1.63
N GLY A 301 11.60 -2.38 1.22
CA GLY A 301 10.28 -2.32 1.85
C GLY A 301 10.26 -1.67 3.25
N LYS A 302 11.35 -1.07 3.70
CA LYS A 302 11.49 -0.52 5.06
C LYS A 302 11.24 0.98 5.11
N ALA A 303 10.53 1.42 6.14
CA ALA A 303 10.43 2.84 6.48
C ALA A 303 11.80 3.39 6.91
N TYR A 304 12.23 4.48 6.29
CA TYR A 304 13.47 5.17 6.66
C TYR A 304 13.25 6.14 7.81
N LYS A 305 14.08 6.03 8.85
CA LYS A 305 14.13 6.95 10.00
C LYS A 305 15.39 7.82 9.92
N PRO A 306 15.31 9.13 9.64
CA PRO A 306 16.46 10.00 9.43
C PRO A 306 17.35 10.21 10.66
N GLU A 307 16.82 9.99 11.86
CA GLU A 307 17.50 10.13 13.14
C GLU A 307 18.33 8.89 13.54
N GLU A 308 18.14 7.77 12.83
CA GLU A 308 18.85 6.51 13.10
C GLU A 308 20.09 6.38 12.22
N GLU A 309 21.16 5.78 12.78
CA GLU A 309 22.31 5.34 11.98
C GLU A 309 22.08 3.93 11.46
N TYR A 310 22.50 3.63 10.24
CA TYR A 310 22.33 2.31 9.64
C TYR A 310 23.66 1.66 9.25
N THR A 311 23.65 0.34 9.28
CA THR A 311 24.77 -0.50 8.86
C THR A 311 24.24 -1.56 7.89
N LEU A 312 24.98 -1.82 6.83
CA LEU A 312 24.74 -2.93 5.92
C LEU A 312 25.61 -4.11 6.34
N ALA A 313 24.98 -5.23 6.65
CA ALA A 313 25.64 -6.52 6.78
C ALA A 313 25.67 -7.21 5.40
N ILE A 314 26.85 -7.64 4.96
CA ILE A 314 27.05 -8.51 3.80
C ILE A 314 27.38 -9.89 4.36
N ILE A 315 26.56 -10.88 4.01
CA ILE A 315 26.51 -12.20 4.64
C ILE A 315 26.87 -13.24 3.60
N ASP A 316 27.89 -14.04 3.86
CA ASP A 316 28.19 -15.26 3.11
C ASP A 316 27.13 -16.30 3.47
N LYS A 317 26.17 -16.49 2.56
CA LYS A 317 25.01 -17.34 2.79
C LYS A 317 25.44 -18.78 3.08
N GLN A 318 26.43 -19.30 2.36
CA GLN A 318 26.88 -20.69 2.54
C GLN A 318 27.51 -20.88 3.91
N GLN A 319 28.37 -19.97 4.35
CA GLN A 319 29.01 -20.09 5.67
C GLN A 319 28.02 -20.01 6.84
N VAL A 320 26.89 -19.32 6.64
CA VAL A 320 25.81 -19.31 7.64
C VAL A 320 24.99 -20.60 7.58
N MET A 321 24.66 -21.10 6.38
CA MET A 321 23.85 -22.31 6.17
C MET A 321 24.60 -23.63 6.44
N ASP A 322 25.93 -23.64 6.42
CA ASP A 322 26.74 -24.82 6.77
C ASP A 322 26.58 -25.24 8.24
N LYS A 323 25.88 -24.42 9.04
CA LYS A 323 25.49 -24.74 10.41
C LYS A 323 24.21 -25.57 10.40
N ASP A 324 24.19 -26.59 11.26
CA ASP A 324 23.03 -27.47 11.39
C ASP A 324 21.75 -26.67 11.68
N GLY A 325 20.69 -26.94 10.90
CA GLY A 325 19.38 -26.32 11.07
C GLY A 325 19.19 -24.89 10.55
N SER A 326 20.20 -24.27 9.91
CA SER A 326 20.11 -22.90 9.38
C SER A 326 19.83 -22.89 7.87
N TYR A 327 18.84 -22.12 7.43
CA TYR A 327 18.46 -22.05 6.02
C TYR A 327 17.84 -20.70 5.62
N THR A 328 17.92 -20.42 4.32
CA THR A 328 17.39 -19.21 3.70
C THR A 328 16.52 -19.58 2.50
N PHE A 329 15.37 -18.93 2.35
CA PHE A 329 14.46 -19.15 1.22
C PHE A 329 13.80 -17.85 0.74
N VAL A 330 13.25 -17.88 -0.48
CA VAL A 330 12.41 -16.79 -1.01
C VAL A 330 11.03 -16.87 -0.34
N PRO A 331 10.57 -15.83 0.39
CA PRO A 331 9.36 -15.88 1.19
C PRO A 331 8.11 -15.71 0.33
N THR A 332 7.78 -16.73 -0.46
CA THR A 332 6.46 -16.84 -1.09
C THR A 332 5.42 -17.27 -0.06
N TYR A 333 4.13 -17.04 -0.31
CA TYR A 333 3.05 -17.54 0.55
C TYR A 333 3.20 -19.04 0.85
N LYS A 334 3.47 -19.84 -0.18
CA LYS A 334 3.72 -21.28 -0.05
C LYS A 334 4.91 -21.60 0.84
N ASN A 335 6.05 -20.92 0.65
CA ASN A 335 7.25 -21.18 1.43
C ASN A 335 7.09 -20.73 2.88
N MET A 336 6.44 -19.58 3.11
CA MET A 336 6.09 -19.11 4.45
C MET A 336 5.10 -20.05 5.14
N SER A 337 4.13 -20.62 4.42
CA SER A 337 3.19 -21.61 4.96
C SER A 337 3.93 -22.89 5.39
N ASN A 338 4.83 -23.39 4.54
CA ASN A 338 5.67 -24.54 4.87
C ASN A 338 6.57 -24.29 6.09
N PHE A 339 7.25 -23.14 6.12
CA PHE A 339 8.05 -22.71 7.27
C PHE A 339 7.20 -22.67 8.54
N THR A 340 6.03 -22.03 8.46
CA THR A 340 5.15 -21.84 9.60
C THR A 340 4.70 -23.17 10.18
N LYS A 341 4.28 -24.12 9.32
CA LYS A 341 3.89 -25.48 9.74
C LYS A 341 5.01 -26.24 10.44
N GLN A 342 6.25 -26.03 10.02
CA GLN A 342 7.40 -26.76 10.51
C GLN A 342 7.97 -26.17 11.80
N GLU A 343 8.06 -24.84 11.88
CA GLU A 343 8.87 -24.19 12.90
C GLU A 343 8.06 -23.40 13.94
N ILE A 344 6.86 -22.91 13.61
CA ILE A 344 6.09 -22.01 14.49
C ILE A 344 4.58 -22.32 14.52
N ALA A 345 4.17 -23.53 14.14
CA ALA A 345 2.75 -23.89 14.06
C ALA A 345 2.04 -23.81 15.42
N GLY A 346 2.78 -24.06 16.50
CA GLY A 346 2.28 -23.97 17.88
C GLY A 346 2.00 -22.55 18.36
N ASP A 347 2.48 -21.53 17.65
CA ASP A 347 2.32 -20.13 18.01
C ASP A 347 1.09 -19.49 17.35
N LEU A 348 0.51 -20.14 16.32
CA LEU A 348 -0.68 -19.62 15.64
C LEU A 348 -1.96 -19.86 16.45
N PRO A 349 -2.84 -18.84 16.56
CA PRO A 349 -4.12 -19.01 17.25
C PRO A 349 -5.10 -19.89 16.46
N HIS A 350 -5.11 -19.82 15.13
CA HIS A 350 -6.03 -20.57 14.26
C HIS A 350 -5.26 -21.31 13.15
N PRO A 351 -4.41 -22.30 13.48
CA PRO A 351 -3.51 -22.96 12.52
C PRO A 351 -4.23 -23.62 11.32
N GLU A 352 -5.51 -23.97 11.48
CA GLU A 352 -6.36 -24.50 10.41
C GLU A 352 -6.62 -23.50 9.27
N LEU A 353 -6.46 -22.20 9.53
CA LEU A 353 -6.66 -21.12 8.55
C LEU A 353 -5.35 -20.64 7.91
N LEU A 354 -4.21 -21.32 8.13
CA LEU A 354 -2.90 -20.85 7.70
C LEU A 354 -2.81 -20.57 6.18
N GLU A 355 -3.29 -21.48 5.34
CA GLU A 355 -3.20 -21.31 3.88
C GLU A 355 -4.03 -20.12 3.39
N GLU A 356 -5.18 -19.88 4.02
CA GLU A 356 -6.01 -18.72 3.71
C GLU A 356 -5.41 -17.42 4.27
N THR A 357 -4.75 -17.51 5.43
CA THR A 357 -4.03 -16.40 6.04
C THR A 357 -2.89 -15.92 5.15
N LEU A 358 -2.11 -16.84 4.59
CA LEU A 358 -1.02 -16.58 3.66
C LEU A 358 -1.54 -16.58 2.22
N SER A 359 -2.44 -15.64 1.93
CA SER A 359 -2.97 -15.43 0.58
C SER A 359 -2.93 -13.96 0.22
N GLN A 360 -3.02 -13.66 -1.08
CA GLN A 360 -3.10 -12.28 -1.56
C GLN A 360 -4.31 -11.56 -0.98
N GLU A 361 -5.49 -12.20 -1.01
CA GLU A 361 -6.73 -11.59 -0.52
C GLU A 361 -6.62 -11.21 0.96
N THR A 362 -6.09 -12.10 1.80
CA THR A 362 -5.92 -11.81 3.23
C THR A 362 -4.86 -10.76 3.48
N SER A 363 -3.73 -10.76 2.75
CA SER A 363 -2.72 -9.71 2.87
C SER A 363 -3.25 -8.32 2.49
N GLU A 364 -4.08 -8.22 1.44
CA GLU A 364 -4.73 -6.96 1.05
C GLU A 364 -5.69 -6.47 2.14
N LYS A 365 -6.59 -7.33 2.64
CA LYS A 365 -7.49 -7.00 3.76
C LYS A 365 -6.71 -6.59 5.02
N TYR A 366 -5.61 -7.29 5.30
CA TYR A 366 -4.77 -7.01 6.45
C TYR A 366 -4.08 -5.65 6.34
N PHE A 367 -3.51 -5.34 5.18
CA PHE A 367 -2.92 -4.02 4.88
C PHE A 367 -3.93 -2.88 5.08
N GLU A 368 -5.14 -3.03 4.55
CA GLU A 368 -6.23 -2.06 4.72
C GLU A 368 -6.59 -1.86 6.19
N ALA A 369 -6.71 -2.97 6.95
CA ALA A 369 -7.05 -2.94 8.36
C ALA A 369 -5.97 -2.27 9.21
N VAL A 370 -4.70 -2.65 9.06
CA VAL A 370 -3.57 -2.06 9.79
C VAL A 370 -3.46 -0.57 9.50
N THR A 371 -3.51 -0.17 8.22
CA THR A 371 -3.45 1.24 7.82
C THR A 371 -4.59 2.06 8.43
N ALA A 372 -5.81 1.52 8.43
CA ALA A 372 -6.95 2.17 9.05
C ALA A 372 -6.77 2.33 10.56
N MET A 373 -6.27 1.30 11.26
CA MET A 373 -6.04 1.34 12.70
C MET A 373 -4.93 2.31 13.11
N GLU A 374 -3.80 2.34 12.39
CA GLU A 374 -2.67 3.23 12.67
C GLU A 374 -3.06 4.72 12.53
N SER A 375 -3.99 5.03 11.63
CA SER A 375 -4.51 6.39 11.47
C SER A 375 -5.21 6.91 12.76
N VAL A 376 -5.74 6.00 13.58
CA VAL A 376 -6.45 6.28 14.83
C VAL A 376 -5.52 6.15 16.05
N GLU A 377 -4.49 5.29 15.99
CA GLU A 377 -3.55 5.03 17.10
C GLU A 377 -2.77 6.26 17.56
N LYS A 378 -2.62 7.28 16.70
CA LYS A 378 -1.99 8.58 17.03
C LYS A 378 -2.64 9.31 18.23
N GLY A 379 -3.79 8.83 18.74
CA GLY A 379 -4.46 9.31 19.95
C GLY A 379 -4.12 8.56 21.27
N GLY A 380 -3.16 7.63 21.29
CA GLY A 380 -2.71 6.95 22.53
C GLY A 380 -3.65 5.86 23.08
N SER A 381 -4.55 5.33 22.25
CA SER A 381 -5.43 4.21 22.64
C SER A 381 -4.69 2.87 22.59
N LYS A 382 -5.08 1.90 23.43
CA LYS A 382 -4.51 0.55 23.39
C LYS A 382 -4.84 -0.14 22.05
N LYS A 383 -3.85 -0.79 21.42
CA LYS A 383 -3.99 -1.49 20.13
C LYS A 383 -5.19 -2.44 20.06
N SER A 384 -5.41 -3.25 21.10
CA SER A 384 -6.54 -4.19 21.15
C SER A 384 -7.92 -3.50 21.15
N ALA A 385 -8.03 -2.31 21.75
CA ALA A 385 -9.27 -1.54 21.74
C ALA A 385 -9.53 -0.91 20.36
N ILE A 386 -8.47 -0.51 19.65
CA ILE A 386 -8.57 0.01 18.28
C ILE A 386 -9.00 -1.12 17.33
N GLN A 387 -8.38 -2.30 17.47
CA GLN A 387 -8.73 -3.49 16.70
C GLN A 387 -10.20 -3.89 16.88
N MET A 388 -10.67 -3.97 18.13
CA MET A 388 -12.08 -4.31 18.39
C MET A 388 -13.04 -3.30 17.77
N ARG A 389 -12.75 -1.99 17.91
CA ARG A 389 -13.55 -0.94 17.27
C ARG A 389 -13.52 -1.02 15.75
N TYR A 390 -12.37 -1.37 15.17
CA TYR A 390 -12.25 -1.57 13.72
C TYR A 390 -13.16 -2.72 13.27
N PHE A 391 -13.12 -3.87 13.96
CA PHE A 391 -13.98 -5.00 13.66
C PHE A 391 -15.47 -4.66 13.80
N GLU A 392 -15.87 -3.99 14.88
CA GLU A 392 -17.24 -3.55 15.10
C GLU A 392 -17.72 -2.57 14.02
N SER A 393 -16.89 -1.57 13.68
CA SER A 393 -17.25 -0.50 12.73
C SER A 393 -17.38 -1.01 11.30
N ASN A 394 -16.61 -2.05 10.94
CA ASN A 394 -16.63 -2.65 9.61
C ASN A 394 -17.50 -3.91 9.52
N ASN A 395 -18.16 -4.30 10.62
CA ASN A 395 -18.94 -5.54 10.70
C ASN A 395 -18.12 -6.77 10.22
N THR A 396 -16.85 -6.82 10.65
CA THR A 396 -15.90 -7.87 10.28
C THR A 396 -16.39 -9.21 10.81
N SER A 397 -16.49 -10.22 9.94
CA SER A 397 -16.98 -11.54 10.32
C SER A 397 -16.05 -12.23 11.32
N GLU A 398 -16.56 -13.17 12.14
CA GLU A 398 -15.70 -13.95 13.05
C GLU A 398 -14.55 -14.64 12.28
N HIS A 399 -14.84 -15.12 11.08
CA HIS A 399 -13.84 -15.73 10.20
C HIS A 399 -12.73 -14.76 9.80
N ASP A 400 -13.07 -13.56 9.33
CA ASP A 400 -12.08 -12.54 8.96
C ASP A 400 -11.29 -12.02 10.18
N GLN A 401 -11.91 -12.00 11.37
CA GLN A 401 -11.20 -11.67 12.62
C GLN A 401 -10.12 -12.72 12.92
N LYS A 402 -10.41 -14.01 12.76
CA LYS A 402 -9.43 -15.10 12.93
C LYS A 402 -8.29 -15.03 11.92
N LEU A 403 -8.60 -14.74 10.65
CA LEU A 403 -7.59 -14.50 9.62
C LEU A 403 -6.69 -13.32 9.99
N PHE A 404 -7.27 -12.23 10.50
CA PHE A 404 -6.52 -11.07 10.97
C PHE A 404 -5.60 -11.42 12.14
N GLU A 405 -6.10 -12.13 13.15
CA GLU A 405 -5.31 -12.57 14.33
C GLU A 405 -4.13 -13.46 13.94
N ASN A 406 -4.36 -14.43 13.05
CA ASN A 406 -3.27 -15.23 12.49
C ASN A 406 -2.25 -14.36 11.75
N ARG A 407 -2.71 -13.44 10.90
CA ARG A 407 -1.81 -12.60 10.08
C ARG A 407 -0.99 -11.64 10.94
N ALA A 408 -1.57 -11.10 12.01
CA ALA A 408 -0.88 -10.30 13.01
C ALA A 408 0.15 -11.13 13.81
N THR A 409 -0.21 -12.36 14.15
CA THR A 409 0.73 -13.31 14.79
C THR A 409 1.90 -13.61 13.85
N LEU A 410 1.65 -13.91 12.58
CA LEU A 410 2.70 -14.10 11.57
C LEU A 410 3.58 -12.87 11.41
N GLN A 411 3.02 -11.66 11.42
CA GLN A 411 3.82 -10.43 11.39
C GLN A 411 4.73 -10.33 12.61
N SER A 412 4.21 -10.62 13.81
CA SER A 412 5.00 -10.60 15.04
C SER A 412 6.12 -11.65 15.01
N GLU A 413 5.77 -12.89 14.66
CA GLU A 413 6.69 -14.03 14.71
C GLU A 413 7.70 -14.03 13.57
N THR A 414 7.33 -13.57 12.38
CA THR A 414 8.20 -13.69 11.21
C THR A 414 8.72 -12.34 10.74
N GLY A 415 8.07 -11.22 11.08
CA GLY A 415 8.36 -9.92 10.48
C GLY A 415 7.81 -9.75 9.07
N ALA A 416 6.96 -10.66 8.58
CA ALA A 416 6.17 -10.44 7.37
C ALA A 416 5.14 -9.33 7.65
N ASP A 417 5.53 -8.08 7.42
CA ASP A 417 4.72 -6.90 7.74
C ASP A 417 3.51 -6.73 6.81
N GLU A 418 2.76 -5.65 6.99
CA GLU A 418 1.59 -5.30 6.19
C GLU A 418 1.89 -5.03 4.70
N HIS A 419 3.17 -4.89 4.31
CA HIS A 419 3.59 -4.72 2.93
C HIS A 419 4.04 -6.03 2.26
N PHE A 420 4.08 -7.14 3.00
CA PHE A 420 4.47 -8.44 2.49
C PHE A 420 3.54 -8.91 1.36
N LEU A 421 4.11 -9.11 0.16
CA LEU A 421 3.37 -9.46 -1.05
C LEU A 421 3.20 -10.98 -1.25
N GLY A 422 4.03 -11.80 -0.59
CA GLY A 422 4.00 -13.26 -0.71
C GLY A 422 4.36 -13.81 -2.09
N ASN A 423 4.92 -12.98 -2.98
CA ASN A 423 5.43 -13.37 -4.29
C ASN A 423 6.97 -13.43 -4.33
N GLY A 424 7.65 -13.20 -3.19
CA GLY A 424 9.10 -13.17 -3.09
C GLY A 424 9.75 -11.82 -3.44
N LEU A 425 8.97 -10.78 -3.70
CA LEU A 425 9.45 -9.42 -3.98
C LEU A 425 8.98 -8.44 -2.91
N THR A 426 9.82 -7.46 -2.58
CA THR A 426 9.42 -6.32 -1.75
C THR A 426 8.46 -5.41 -2.51
N LYS A 427 7.53 -4.79 -1.79
CA LYS A 427 6.83 -3.61 -2.30
C LYS A 427 7.82 -2.45 -2.46
N ASN A 428 7.77 -1.78 -3.61
CA ASN A 428 8.62 -0.61 -3.86
C ASN A 428 8.13 0.61 -3.07
N MET A 429 8.89 1.03 -2.06
CA MET A 429 8.52 2.16 -1.22
C MET A 429 8.99 3.52 -1.77
N ARG A 430 9.70 3.56 -2.90
CA ARG A 430 9.95 4.83 -3.63
C ARG A 430 8.72 5.33 -4.37
N ASN A 431 7.85 4.40 -4.76
CA ASN A 431 6.62 4.69 -5.48
C ASN A 431 5.48 3.83 -4.91
N PRO A 432 5.15 4.01 -3.61
CA PRO A 432 4.27 3.08 -2.88
C PRO A 432 2.84 3.02 -3.44
N ASP A 433 2.44 4.08 -4.17
CA ASP A 433 1.13 4.25 -4.80
C ASP A 433 1.15 4.18 -6.33
N GLY A 434 2.32 3.93 -6.95
CA GLY A 434 2.46 4.04 -8.41
C GLY A 434 2.44 2.72 -9.15
N ASP A 435 1.62 2.67 -10.19
CA ASP A 435 1.34 1.47 -10.99
C ASP A 435 2.52 0.95 -11.84
N THR A 436 3.51 1.79 -12.11
CA THR A 436 4.52 1.50 -13.16
C THR A 436 5.73 0.72 -12.67
N ASN A 437 6.01 0.68 -11.36
CA ASN A 437 7.16 -0.02 -10.76
C ASN A 437 6.83 -0.53 -9.34
N PRO A 438 5.91 -1.51 -9.22
CA PRO A 438 5.37 -1.96 -7.93
C PRO A 438 6.39 -2.73 -7.08
N TYR A 439 7.43 -3.31 -7.67
CA TYR A 439 8.39 -4.18 -6.99
C TYR A 439 9.75 -3.53 -6.77
N GLY A 440 10.35 -3.81 -5.60
CA GLY A 440 11.69 -3.36 -5.23
C GLY A 440 12.76 -4.39 -5.56
N VAL A 441 12.95 -5.37 -4.68
CA VAL A 441 13.99 -6.42 -4.79
C VAL A 441 13.43 -7.78 -4.39
N VAL A 442 14.11 -8.85 -4.75
CA VAL A 442 13.81 -10.20 -4.26
C VAL A 442 14.14 -10.29 -2.77
N GLU A 443 13.17 -10.75 -2.01
CA GLU A 443 13.28 -10.99 -0.58
C GLU A 443 13.88 -12.35 -0.28
N THR A 444 14.55 -12.42 0.85
CA THR A 444 15.04 -13.64 1.46
C THR A 444 14.60 -13.64 2.92
N PHE A 445 14.11 -14.78 3.40
CA PHE A 445 13.89 -15.02 4.81
C PHE A 445 14.89 -16.06 5.28
N SER A 446 15.61 -15.76 6.35
CA SER A 446 16.59 -16.65 6.95
C SER A 446 16.18 -17.04 8.35
N TYR A 447 16.32 -18.32 8.65
CA TYR A 447 16.09 -18.92 9.95
C TYR A 447 17.34 -19.66 10.39
N ASP A 448 17.86 -19.30 11.56
CA ASP A 448 19.11 -19.83 12.10
C ASP A 448 18.87 -20.40 13.50
N LYS A 449 18.90 -21.74 13.62
CA LYS A 449 18.73 -22.46 14.90
C LYS A 449 19.95 -22.36 15.82
N ASN A 450 21.08 -21.88 15.31
CA ASN A 450 22.35 -21.75 16.03
C ASN A 450 22.92 -20.33 15.87
N PRO A 451 22.19 -19.31 16.36
CA PRO A 451 22.52 -17.92 16.10
C PRO A 451 23.86 -17.53 16.72
N GLN A 452 24.68 -16.85 15.92
CA GLN A 452 25.93 -16.27 16.36
C GLN A 452 25.82 -14.75 16.42
N THR A 453 26.53 -14.16 17.37
CA THR A 453 26.73 -12.70 17.42
C THR A 453 27.52 -12.25 16.18
N LEU A 454 27.34 -10.99 15.77
CA LEU A 454 28.09 -10.41 14.66
C LEU A 454 29.60 -10.52 14.86
N ARG A 455 30.09 -10.35 16.09
CA ARG A 455 31.50 -10.51 16.46
C ARG A 455 32.00 -11.92 16.14
N GLN A 456 31.22 -12.95 16.49
CA GLN A 456 31.57 -14.34 16.17
C GLN A 456 31.56 -14.58 14.65
N MET A 457 30.59 -14.02 13.93
CA MET A 457 30.48 -14.17 12.47
C MET A 457 31.59 -13.42 11.70
N GLN A 458 32.19 -12.40 12.32
CA GLN A 458 33.29 -11.61 11.76
C GLN A 458 34.69 -12.14 12.13
N ALA A 459 34.77 -13.10 13.05
CA ALA A 459 36.02 -13.63 13.54
C ALA A 459 36.60 -14.72 12.62
N GLY A 460 37.91 -14.95 12.74
CA GLY A 460 38.64 -16.01 12.03
C GLY A 460 39.12 -15.62 10.63
N ASP A 461 39.77 -16.58 9.96
CA ASP A 461 40.38 -16.39 8.63
C ASP A 461 39.36 -16.40 7.49
N ASN A 462 38.17 -16.97 7.73
CA ASN A 462 37.06 -16.99 6.79
C ASN A 462 35.79 -16.48 7.49
N PRO A 463 35.58 -15.15 7.55
CA PRO A 463 34.40 -14.59 8.19
C PRO A 463 33.13 -14.90 7.38
N ALA A 464 32.03 -15.14 8.06
CA ALA A 464 30.71 -15.32 7.47
C ALA A 464 30.00 -13.99 7.20
N VAL A 465 30.42 -12.90 7.85
CA VAL A 465 29.81 -11.56 7.69
C VAL A 465 30.88 -10.48 7.64
N THR A 466 30.62 -9.44 6.85
CA THR A 466 31.27 -8.13 7.01
C THR A 466 30.22 -7.03 7.10
N THR A 467 30.56 -5.90 7.71
CA THR A 467 29.66 -4.76 7.86
C THR A 467 30.22 -3.49 7.21
N ILE A 468 29.32 -2.60 6.81
CA ILE A 468 29.62 -1.29 6.24
C ILE A 468 28.68 -0.26 6.89
N LYS A 469 29.24 0.78 7.51
CA LYS A 469 28.43 1.92 7.98
C LYS A 469 27.84 2.65 6.77
N LEU A 470 26.53 2.86 6.78
CA LEU A 470 25.84 3.55 5.70
C LEU A 470 25.87 5.05 5.92
N THR A 471 25.90 5.80 4.82
CA THR A 471 25.92 7.27 4.86
C THR A 471 25.05 7.82 3.73
N SER A 472 24.38 8.95 3.95
CA SER A 472 23.52 9.54 2.92
C SER A 472 24.34 10.31 1.86
N ILE A 473 23.90 10.24 0.61
CA ILE A 473 24.36 11.10 -0.49
C ILE A 473 23.64 12.45 -0.39
N GLN A 474 24.40 13.52 -0.14
CA GLN A 474 23.83 14.87 -0.08
C GLN A 474 23.24 15.28 -1.44
N GLY A 475 22.08 15.94 -1.43
CA GLY A 475 21.42 16.46 -2.63
C GLY A 475 20.63 15.43 -3.44
N LEU A 476 20.72 14.13 -3.12
CA LEU A 476 19.88 13.11 -3.74
C LEU A 476 18.52 13.04 -3.02
N HIS A 477 17.43 13.32 -3.74
CA HIS A 477 16.07 13.07 -3.27
C HIS A 477 15.73 11.59 -3.52
N ALA A 478 15.10 10.94 -2.53
CA ALA A 478 14.75 9.52 -2.57
C ALA A 478 13.51 9.27 -3.42
#